data_AF-A0A3A5L1I1-F1
#
_entry.id   AF-A0A3A5L1I1-F1
#
_cell.length_a   1.000
_cell.length_b   1.000
_cell.length_c   1.000
_cell.angle_alpha   90.00
_cell.angle_beta   90.00
_cell.angle_gamma   90.00
#
_symmetry.space_group_name_H-M   'P 1'
#
loop_
_entity.id
_entity.type
_entity.pdbx_description
1 polymer ?
#
loop_
_entity_poly.entity_id
_entity_poly.type
_entity_poly.pdbx_seq_one_letter_code
_entity_poly.pdbx_strand_id
1 'polypeptide(L)'
;MEHSELYNGLAGEIIRKYLSGSTFLSALPIILVWSVLALVIYLLHNQIDKRYLDVMQWLVTVLISLWMTGRFALAASRGDIHAGFFSEAYSAAELLSYTGRALLYNLCWFLPALALGLYLTHSDNALRLFFFLKLGIGFGWVGIGYALLVMLSFFGPLLAAALAVYTESLREVFSREPWQWLFHERRADLACYCSQTIGGIVLFLLTFFVVIVALQILVSSVSIRAGFYFNAALSYLPFILGPILVGRLSGALVAKDEIAWVEASSPSKGPHKSEKPVNARSVYEDLIRTIPQMTKEEAEAHIRQIKSEEATTDQGLALSYLYSQAGYPEEAIQQAKLALQQCLAEDRGTEAVKLFRFFSKDKSKLGLNDHDLDKLGAQLSLQNHYQDAAWCYFSAAKQRQGEAQLLMQKNYLRMCDLIRQSGGAEAAKGLYILFCRHFPESSLFEFAQSQIES
;
A
#
# COMPACT_ATOMS: atom_id res chain seq x y z
N MET A 1 12.43 -15.12 3.93
CA MET A 1 12.68 -14.22 2.80
C MET A 1 13.11 -12.90 3.38
N GLU A 2 14.28 -12.39 3.02
CA GLU A 2 14.65 -11.02 3.40
C GLU A 2 13.60 -10.08 2.81
N HIS A 3 13.23 -9.02 3.54
CA HIS A 3 12.18 -8.09 3.08
C HIS A 3 12.42 -7.66 1.62
N SER A 4 13.66 -7.44 1.19
CA SER A 4 13.98 -7.10 -0.20
C SER A 4 13.46 -8.08 -1.25
N GLU A 5 13.45 -9.39 -0.95
CA GLU A 5 13.03 -10.43 -1.90
C GLU A 5 11.54 -10.35 -2.24
N LEU A 6 10.70 -9.94 -1.29
CA LEU A 6 9.25 -9.81 -1.49
C LEU A 6 8.90 -8.65 -2.43
N TYR A 7 9.58 -7.50 -2.27
CA TYR A 7 9.41 -6.38 -3.20
C TYR A 7 9.92 -6.75 -4.60
N ASN A 8 11.06 -7.41 -4.69
CA ASN A 8 11.63 -7.83 -5.97
C ASN A 8 10.68 -8.76 -6.75
N GLY A 9 10.00 -9.68 -6.05
CA GLY A 9 8.96 -10.52 -6.64
C GLY A 9 7.77 -9.72 -7.18
N LEU A 10 7.21 -8.82 -6.37
CA LEU A 10 6.09 -7.95 -6.77
C LEU A 10 6.46 -7.03 -7.94
N ALA A 11 7.64 -6.41 -7.89
CA ALA A 11 8.13 -5.54 -8.96
C ALA A 11 8.32 -6.33 -10.27
N GLY A 12 8.84 -7.56 -10.20
CA GLY A 12 8.94 -8.47 -11.33
C GLY A 12 7.57 -8.82 -11.94
N GLU A 13 6.57 -9.08 -11.10
CA GLU A 13 5.20 -9.34 -11.57
C GLU A 13 4.58 -8.11 -12.23
N ILE A 14 4.77 -6.92 -11.65
CA ILE A 14 4.30 -5.65 -12.22
C ILE A 14 4.92 -5.43 -13.59
N ILE A 15 6.21 -5.66 -13.77
CA ILE A 15 6.87 -5.54 -15.09
C ILE A 15 6.32 -6.57 -16.06
N ARG A 16 6.21 -7.84 -15.66
CA ARG A 16 5.66 -8.89 -16.53
C ARG A 16 4.26 -8.50 -17.03
N LYS A 17 3.42 -7.95 -16.15
CA LYS A 17 2.08 -7.45 -16.52
C LYS A 17 2.16 -6.20 -17.39
N TYR A 18 3.05 -5.26 -17.08
CA TYR A 18 3.28 -4.05 -17.87
C TYR A 18 3.67 -4.37 -19.32
N LEU A 19 4.46 -5.44 -19.53
CA LEU A 19 4.84 -5.96 -20.84
C LEU A 19 3.73 -6.76 -21.54
N SER A 20 2.59 -6.99 -20.90
CA SER A 20 1.46 -7.70 -21.52
C SER A 20 0.64 -6.79 -22.43
N GLY A 21 0.00 -7.36 -23.45
CA GLY A 21 -0.92 -6.62 -24.33
C GLY A 21 -2.10 -5.96 -23.58
N SER A 22 -2.46 -6.47 -22.38
CA SER A 22 -3.52 -5.88 -21.55
C SER A 22 -3.19 -4.47 -21.05
N THR A 23 -1.90 -4.09 -20.99
CA THR A 23 -1.47 -2.73 -20.64
C THR A 23 -1.97 -1.70 -21.65
N PHE A 24 -2.08 -2.05 -22.94
CA PHE A 24 -2.64 -1.13 -23.94
C PHE A 24 -4.11 -0.82 -23.65
N LEU A 25 -4.88 -1.80 -23.18
CA LEU A 25 -6.27 -1.57 -22.77
C LEU A 25 -6.33 -0.66 -21.53
N SER A 26 -5.46 -0.87 -20.54
CA SER A 26 -5.34 0.02 -19.38
C SER A 26 -4.86 1.43 -19.75
N ALA A 27 -4.14 1.56 -20.86
CA ALA A 27 -3.63 2.83 -21.36
C ALA A 27 -4.64 3.61 -22.21
N LEU A 28 -5.67 2.97 -22.78
CA LEU A 28 -6.67 3.66 -23.62
C LEU A 28 -7.29 4.90 -22.94
N PRO A 29 -7.73 4.85 -21.67
CA PRO A 29 -8.24 6.04 -20.98
C PRO A 29 -7.17 7.13 -20.82
N ILE A 30 -5.92 6.74 -20.58
CA ILE A 30 -4.80 7.67 -20.43
C ILE A 30 -4.51 8.37 -21.76
N ILE A 31 -4.44 7.61 -22.85
CA ILE A 31 -4.25 8.13 -24.21
C ILE A 31 -5.39 9.09 -24.56
N LEU A 32 -6.64 8.76 -24.21
CA LEU A 32 -7.79 9.62 -24.44
C LEU A 32 -7.66 10.95 -23.68
N VAL A 33 -7.28 10.92 -22.40
CA VAL A 33 -7.06 12.15 -21.61
C VAL A 33 -5.95 13.00 -22.20
N TRP A 34 -4.82 12.41 -22.60
CA TRP A 34 -3.73 13.14 -23.25
C TRP A 34 -4.14 13.71 -24.61
N SER A 35 -4.95 12.99 -25.38
CA SER A 35 -5.45 13.44 -26.68
C SER A 35 -6.39 14.65 -26.52
N VAL A 36 -7.30 14.59 -25.54
CA VAL A 36 -8.18 15.72 -25.20
C VAL A 36 -7.37 16.92 -24.72
N LEU A 37 -6.37 16.69 -23.85
CA LEU A 37 -5.49 17.77 -23.38
C LEU A 37 -4.73 18.42 -24.54
N ALA A 38 -4.14 17.63 -25.43
CA ALA A 38 -3.43 18.13 -26.62
C ALA A 38 -4.36 18.95 -27.53
N LEU A 39 -5.61 18.50 -27.71
CA LEU A 39 -6.62 19.24 -28.47
C LEU A 39 -6.95 20.59 -27.81
N VAL A 40 -7.14 20.61 -26.48
CA VAL A 40 -7.40 21.85 -25.73
C VAL A 40 -6.23 22.82 -25.86
N ILE A 41 -5.00 22.35 -25.69
CA ILE A 41 -3.78 23.17 -25.86
C ILE A 41 -3.72 23.74 -27.29
N TYR A 42 -4.00 22.91 -28.30
CA TYR A 42 -4.01 23.34 -29.70
C TYR A 42 -5.03 24.45 -29.96
N LEU A 43 -6.24 24.34 -29.42
CA LEU A 43 -7.29 25.36 -29.57
C LEU A 43 -6.93 26.67 -28.85
N LEU A 44 -6.29 26.58 -27.69
CA LEU A 44 -5.86 27.75 -26.91
C LEU A 44 -4.62 28.42 -27.49
N HIS A 45 -3.85 27.74 -28.34
CA HIS A 45 -2.61 28.25 -28.91
C HIS A 45 -2.77 29.57 -29.68
N ASN A 46 -3.93 29.75 -30.32
CA ASN A 46 -4.23 30.96 -31.10
C ASN A 46 -4.91 32.06 -30.28
N GLN A 47 -5.28 31.78 -29.02
CA GLN A 47 -6.08 32.69 -28.19
C GLN A 47 -5.28 33.30 -27.03
N ILE A 48 -4.25 32.60 -26.56
CA ILE A 48 -3.47 32.98 -25.39
C ILE A 48 -2.03 33.29 -25.81
N ASP A 49 -1.46 34.33 -25.22
CA ASP A 49 -0.04 34.65 -25.33
C ASP A 49 0.82 33.43 -25.01
N LYS A 50 1.76 33.12 -25.92
CA LYS A 50 2.56 31.89 -25.89
C LYS A 50 3.22 31.60 -24.54
N ARG A 51 3.70 32.65 -23.86
CA ARG A 51 4.37 32.52 -22.54
C ARG A 51 3.43 31.97 -21.46
N TYR A 52 2.19 32.43 -21.41
CA TYR A 52 1.21 31.93 -20.43
C TYR A 52 0.76 30.52 -20.79
N LEU A 53 0.58 30.25 -22.09
CA LEU A 53 0.22 28.93 -22.57
C LEU A 53 1.26 27.87 -22.19
N ASP A 54 2.56 28.15 -22.36
CA ASP A 54 3.64 27.22 -22.05
C ASP A 54 3.65 26.84 -20.55
N VAL A 55 3.46 27.83 -19.66
CA VAL A 55 3.39 27.60 -18.20
C VAL A 55 2.13 26.83 -17.81
N MET A 56 0.98 27.19 -18.37
CA MET A 56 -0.28 26.48 -18.10
C MET A 56 -0.24 25.04 -18.62
N GLN A 57 0.29 24.82 -19.81
CA GLN A 57 0.49 23.48 -20.37
C GLN A 57 1.35 22.64 -19.44
N TRP A 58 2.49 23.18 -18.96
CA TRP A 58 3.35 22.47 -18.05
C TRP A 58 2.64 22.11 -16.73
N LEU A 59 1.96 23.08 -16.10
CA LEU A 59 1.22 22.85 -14.85
C LEU A 59 0.13 21.79 -15.00
N VAL A 60 -0.69 21.89 -16.05
CA VAL A 60 -1.79 20.95 -16.30
C VAL A 60 -1.26 19.56 -16.62
N THR A 61 -0.20 19.45 -17.43
CA THR A 61 0.48 18.18 -17.75
C THR A 61 0.98 17.50 -16.48
N VAL A 62 1.65 18.24 -15.60
CA VAL A 62 2.16 17.70 -14.33
C VAL A 62 1.02 17.24 -13.45
N LEU A 63 -0.01 18.07 -13.24
CA LEU A 63 -1.16 17.72 -12.40
C LEU A 63 -1.87 16.46 -12.90
N ILE A 64 -2.14 16.37 -14.21
CA ILE A 64 -2.78 15.20 -14.82
C ILE A 64 -1.90 13.96 -14.68
N SER A 65 -0.59 14.07 -14.92
CA SER A 65 0.34 12.95 -14.78
C SER A 65 0.42 12.44 -13.34
N LEU A 66 0.46 13.33 -12.34
CA LEU A 66 0.46 12.96 -10.93
C LEU A 66 -0.85 12.30 -10.53
N TRP A 67 -1.98 12.86 -10.98
CA TRP A 67 -3.30 12.28 -10.73
C TRP A 67 -3.43 10.87 -11.33
N MET A 68 -2.95 10.66 -12.57
CA MET A 68 -2.93 9.34 -13.21
C MET A 68 -2.04 8.36 -12.44
N THR A 69 -0.85 8.80 -12.03
CA THR A 69 0.09 7.99 -11.25
C THR A 69 -0.56 7.55 -9.93
N GLY A 70 -1.25 8.47 -9.25
CA GLY A 70 -1.95 8.22 -8.00
C GLY A 70 -3.04 7.15 -8.10
N ARG A 71 -3.76 7.09 -9.22
CA ARG A 71 -4.77 6.04 -9.44
C ARG A 71 -4.17 4.64 -9.37
N PHE A 72 -3.04 4.43 -10.04
CA PHE A 72 -2.37 3.13 -10.02
C PHE A 72 -1.63 2.89 -8.70
N ALA A 73 -1.09 3.94 -8.10
CA ALA A 73 -0.34 3.86 -6.86
C ALA A 73 -1.21 3.51 -5.65
N LEU A 74 -2.36 4.16 -5.49
CA LEU A 74 -3.29 3.88 -4.39
C LEU A 74 -3.98 2.52 -4.51
N ALA A 75 -4.24 2.06 -5.74
CA ALA A 75 -4.78 0.71 -5.93
C ALA A 75 -3.73 -0.36 -5.63
N ALA A 76 -2.50 -0.16 -6.11
CA ALA A 76 -1.39 -1.09 -5.84
C ALA A 76 -0.98 -1.07 -4.36
N SER A 77 -1.07 0.07 -3.66
CA SER A 77 -0.79 0.15 -2.22
C SER A 77 -1.73 -0.70 -1.38
N ARG A 78 -2.96 -0.94 -1.86
CA ARG A 78 -3.98 -1.81 -1.24
C ARG A 78 -3.90 -3.27 -1.70
N GLY A 79 -2.82 -3.65 -2.38
CA GLY A 79 -2.59 -5.00 -2.87
C GLY A 79 -3.16 -5.32 -4.26
N ASP A 80 -3.96 -4.43 -4.88
CA ASP A 80 -4.42 -4.62 -6.26
C ASP A 80 -3.41 -4.06 -7.27
N ILE A 81 -2.31 -4.80 -7.46
CA ILE A 81 -1.25 -4.46 -8.43
C ILE A 81 -1.72 -4.50 -9.89
N HIS A 82 -2.87 -5.12 -10.17
CA HIS A 82 -3.42 -5.30 -11.52
C HIS A 82 -4.53 -4.31 -11.85
N ALA A 83 -4.89 -3.44 -10.91
CA ALA A 83 -5.91 -2.41 -11.06
C ALA A 83 -5.81 -1.63 -12.37
N GLY A 84 -6.96 -1.44 -13.01
CA GLY A 84 -7.12 -0.58 -14.18
C GLY A 84 -7.36 0.88 -13.81
N PHE A 85 -7.46 1.74 -14.83
CA PHE A 85 -7.66 3.18 -14.64
C PHE A 85 -8.93 3.54 -13.87
N PHE A 86 -9.98 2.72 -13.94
CA PHE A 86 -11.28 2.94 -13.29
C PHE A 86 -11.45 2.13 -12.00
N SER A 87 -10.37 1.75 -11.32
CA SER A 87 -10.47 1.05 -10.05
C SER A 87 -11.22 1.87 -9.00
N GLU A 88 -12.11 1.22 -8.26
CA GLU A 88 -12.86 1.79 -7.13
C GLU A 88 -12.13 1.59 -5.80
N ALA A 89 -10.87 1.14 -5.85
CA ALA A 89 -10.09 0.79 -4.67
C ALA A 89 -9.80 1.97 -3.74
N TYR A 90 -10.06 3.23 -4.10
CA TYR A 90 -9.78 4.42 -3.30
C TYR A 90 -10.86 5.51 -3.52
N SER A 91 -11.00 6.42 -2.57
CA SER A 91 -11.93 7.55 -2.68
C SER A 91 -11.36 8.71 -3.50
N ALA A 92 -12.22 9.56 -4.06
CA ALA A 92 -11.79 10.77 -4.77
C ALA A 92 -10.99 11.73 -3.87
N ALA A 93 -11.32 11.77 -2.57
CA ALA A 93 -10.62 12.59 -1.58
C ALA A 93 -9.18 12.10 -1.34
N GLU A 94 -8.99 10.77 -1.27
CA GLU A 94 -7.65 10.17 -1.14
C GLU A 94 -6.79 10.44 -2.37
N LEU A 95 -7.37 10.32 -3.58
CA LEU A 95 -6.66 10.63 -4.82
C LEU A 95 -6.27 12.11 -4.90
N LEU A 96 -7.15 13.01 -4.48
CA LEU A 96 -6.85 14.45 -4.41
C LEU A 96 -5.74 14.73 -3.39
N SER A 97 -5.81 14.09 -2.21
CA SER A 97 -4.81 14.21 -1.16
C SER A 97 -3.44 13.70 -1.63
N TYR A 98 -3.39 12.53 -2.27
CA TYR A 98 -2.19 12.01 -2.93
C TYR A 98 -1.63 12.99 -3.95
N THR A 99 -2.47 13.53 -4.83
CA THR A 99 -2.04 14.45 -5.88
C THR A 99 -1.43 15.72 -5.28
N GLY A 100 -2.03 16.24 -4.20
CA GLY A 100 -1.50 17.38 -3.46
C GLY A 100 -0.13 17.10 -2.83
N ARG A 101 0.04 15.95 -2.17
CA ARG A 101 1.32 15.53 -1.58
C ARG A 101 2.39 15.32 -2.65
N ALA A 102 2.04 14.63 -3.73
CA ALA A 102 2.94 14.38 -4.86
C ALA A 102 3.38 15.70 -5.52
N LEU A 103 2.47 16.67 -5.66
CA LEU A 103 2.80 18.00 -6.20
C LEU A 103 3.81 18.73 -5.31
N LEU A 104 3.58 18.75 -3.98
CA LEU A 104 4.49 19.39 -3.04
C LEU A 104 5.88 18.75 -3.07
N TYR A 105 5.96 17.42 -3.03
CA TYR A 105 7.24 16.71 -3.17
C TYR A 105 7.92 17.01 -4.50
N ASN A 106 7.18 17.04 -5.61
CA ASN A 106 7.75 17.40 -6.91
C ASN A 106 8.28 18.84 -6.93
N LEU A 107 7.60 19.79 -6.28
CA LEU A 107 8.09 21.17 -6.17
C LEU A 107 9.41 21.26 -5.39
N CYS A 108 9.59 20.46 -4.34
CA CYS A 108 10.84 20.39 -3.59
C CYS A 108 12.05 19.97 -4.47
N TRP A 109 11.83 19.14 -5.49
CA TRP A 109 12.87 18.72 -6.43
C TRP A 109 12.98 19.63 -7.66
N PHE A 110 11.83 20.12 -8.12
CA PHE A 110 11.75 20.93 -9.32
C PHE A 110 12.42 22.29 -9.13
N LEU A 111 12.29 22.93 -7.97
CA LEU A 111 12.92 24.23 -7.72
C LEU A 111 14.46 24.15 -7.82
N PRO A 112 15.16 23.20 -7.16
CA PRO A 112 16.59 22.98 -7.36
C PRO A 112 16.95 22.63 -8.82
N ALA A 113 16.18 21.75 -9.47
CA ALA A 113 16.42 21.36 -10.85
C ALA A 113 16.29 22.55 -11.81
N LEU A 114 15.26 23.38 -11.63
CA LEU A 114 15.01 24.59 -12.40
C LEU A 114 16.14 25.61 -12.18
N ALA A 115 16.54 25.86 -10.93
CA ALA A 115 17.64 26.75 -10.61
C ALA A 115 18.96 26.30 -11.27
N LEU A 116 19.25 24.99 -11.20
CA LEU A 116 20.41 24.40 -11.87
C LEU A 116 20.31 24.50 -13.39
N GLY A 117 19.14 24.24 -13.97
CA GLY A 117 18.89 24.38 -15.41
C GLY A 117 19.06 25.81 -15.90
N LEU A 118 18.54 26.80 -15.16
CA LEU A 118 18.74 28.22 -15.44
C LEU A 118 20.22 28.60 -15.35
N TYR A 119 20.93 28.12 -14.33
CA TYR A 119 22.38 28.33 -14.21
C TYR A 119 23.16 27.75 -15.39
N LEU A 120 22.86 26.51 -15.80
CA LEU A 120 23.53 25.84 -16.92
C LEU A 120 23.20 26.48 -18.27
N THR A 121 21.96 26.95 -18.47
CA THR A 121 21.55 27.62 -19.71
C THR A 121 22.12 29.03 -19.85
N HIS A 122 22.28 29.76 -18.75
CA HIS A 122 22.91 31.09 -18.77
C HIS A 122 24.41 31.06 -19.11
N SER A 123 25.05 29.89 -18.99
CA SER A 123 26.50 29.73 -19.18
C SER A 123 26.98 29.53 -20.63
N ASP A 124 26.17 29.89 -21.66
CA ASP A 124 26.41 29.67 -23.10
C ASP A 124 26.69 28.19 -23.50
N ASN A 125 26.45 27.25 -22.58
CA ASN A 125 26.78 25.83 -22.77
C ASN A 125 25.66 25.01 -23.43
N ALA A 126 24.50 25.61 -23.75
CA ALA A 126 23.35 24.91 -24.32
C ALA A 126 23.63 24.29 -25.71
N LEU A 127 24.43 24.97 -26.55
CA LEU A 127 24.85 24.46 -27.86
C LEU A 127 25.84 23.28 -27.78
N ARG A 128 26.57 23.13 -26.66
CA ARG A 128 27.50 22.01 -26.45
C ARG A 128 26.78 20.69 -26.17
N LEU A 129 25.51 20.74 -25.72
CA LEU A 129 24.67 19.56 -25.47
C LEU A 129 24.22 18.87 -26.78
N PHE A 130 24.07 19.59 -27.89
CA PHE A 130 23.75 18.95 -29.18
C PHE A 130 24.97 18.21 -29.76
N PHE A 131 26.19 18.65 -29.39
CA PHE A 131 27.44 17.97 -29.72
C PHE A 131 27.78 16.79 -28.77
N PHE A 132 27.20 16.75 -27.56
CA PHE A 132 27.38 15.71 -26.53
C PHE A 132 27.02 14.30 -27.02
N LEU A 133 25.97 14.14 -27.83
CA LEU A 133 25.57 12.82 -28.32
C LEU A 133 26.56 12.22 -29.35
N LYS A 134 27.51 13.02 -29.86
CA LYS A 134 28.41 12.61 -30.96
C LYS A 134 29.86 12.31 -30.55
N LEU A 135 30.39 12.82 -29.44
CA LEU A 135 31.83 12.76 -29.14
C LEU A 135 32.07 12.55 -27.63
N GLY A 136 31.96 11.30 -27.18
CA GLY A 136 31.86 10.90 -25.77
C GLY A 136 33.09 11.09 -24.86
N ILE A 137 33.95 12.09 -25.03
CA ILE A 137 35.05 12.33 -24.07
C ILE A 137 35.29 13.83 -23.88
N GLY A 138 35.03 14.32 -22.66
CA GLY A 138 35.51 15.60 -22.15
C GLY A 138 34.47 16.38 -21.33
N PHE A 139 34.98 17.10 -20.31
CA PHE A 139 34.38 18.20 -19.56
C PHE A 139 33.99 17.93 -18.10
N GLY A 140 34.69 18.63 -17.20
CA GLY A 140 34.50 18.65 -15.75
C GLY A 140 33.14 19.17 -15.27
N TRP A 141 33.10 20.29 -14.56
CA TRP A 141 31.94 20.66 -13.72
C TRP A 141 30.59 20.83 -14.44
N VAL A 142 30.58 21.19 -15.74
CA VAL A 142 29.34 21.39 -16.52
C VAL A 142 28.66 20.06 -16.88
N GLY A 143 29.44 19.03 -17.23
CA GLY A 143 28.90 17.69 -17.50
C GLY A 143 28.28 17.07 -16.24
N ILE A 144 28.94 17.26 -15.09
CA ILE A 144 28.41 16.90 -13.78
C ILE A 144 27.10 17.65 -13.50
N GLY A 145 27.03 18.94 -13.81
CA GLY A 145 25.80 19.74 -13.69
C GLY A 145 24.64 19.18 -14.50
N TYR A 146 24.85 18.80 -15.77
CA TYR A 146 23.79 18.20 -16.59
C TYR A 146 23.41 16.79 -16.12
N ALA A 147 24.37 15.98 -15.68
CA ALA A 147 24.08 14.68 -15.09
C ALA A 147 23.23 14.83 -13.81
N LEU A 148 23.55 15.80 -12.95
CA LEU A 148 22.75 16.15 -11.78
C LEU A 148 21.35 16.64 -12.18
N LEU A 149 21.23 17.45 -13.23
CA LEU A 149 19.93 17.90 -13.72
C LEU A 149 19.07 16.73 -14.17
N VAL A 150 19.62 15.81 -14.97
CA VAL A 150 18.91 14.59 -15.39
C VAL A 150 18.53 13.73 -14.18
N MET A 151 19.45 13.57 -13.22
CA MET A 151 19.17 12.82 -11.99
C MET A 151 18.02 13.45 -11.20
N LEU A 152 18.03 14.77 -10.98
CA LEU A 152 16.98 15.47 -10.25
C LEU A 152 15.63 15.45 -10.99
N SER A 153 15.64 15.66 -12.31
CA SER A 153 14.43 15.70 -13.12
C SER A 153 13.79 14.33 -13.34
N PHE A 154 14.57 13.24 -13.28
CA PHE A 154 14.04 11.88 -13.44
C PHE A 154 13.76 11.20 -12.10
N PHE A 155 14.74 11.16 -11.20
CA PHE A 155 14.59 10.46 -9.92
C PHE A 155 13.77 11.25 -8.90
N GLY A 156 13.82 12.59 -8.92
CA GLY A 156 13.02 13.42 -8.02
C GLY A 156 11.52 13.09 -8.09
N PRO A 157 10.90 13.11 -9.29
CA PRO A 157 9.50 12.71 -9.47
C PRO A 157 9.19 11.26 -9.08
N LEU A 158 10.12 10.32 -9.32
CA LEU A 158 9.96 8.92 -8.93
C LEU A 158 9.93 8.75 -7.40
N LEU A 159 10.82 9.44 -6.69
CA LEU A 159 10.86 9.45 -5.24
C LEU A 159 9.62 10.15 -4.68
N ALA A 160 9.21 11.26 -5.28
CA ALA A 160 8.01 11.99 -4.90
C ALA A 160 6.74 11.13 -5.04
N ALA A 161 6.65 10.30 -6.08
CA ALA A 161 5.54 9.38 -6.27
C ALA A 161 5.47 8.35 -5.14
N ALA A 162 6.60 7.73 -4.76
CA ALA A 162 6.68 6.76 -3.66
C ALA A 162 6.34 7.39 -2.29
N LEU A 163 6.93 8.56 -1.99
CA LEU A 163 6.68 9.28 -0.74
C LEU A 163 5.24 9.75 -0.60
N ALA A 164 4.60 10.15 -1.70
CA ALA A 164 3.21 10.56 -1.70
C ALA A 164 2.24 9.40 -1.41
N VAL A 165 2.61 8.16 -1.73
CA VAL A 165 1.86 6.96 -1.33
C VAL A 165 2.04 6.70 0.17
N TYR A 166 3.28 6.77 0.67
CA TYR A 166 3.60 6.49 2.07
C TYR A 166 2.98 7.49 3.04
N THR A 167 2.94 8.77 2.68
CA THR A 167 2.41 9.83 3.55
C THR A 167 0.88 9.87 3.53
N GLU A 168 0.28 10.15 4.69
CA GLU A 168 -1.17 10.23 4.86
C GLU A 168 -1.67 11.67 4.79
N SER A 169 -0.86 12.63 5.22
CA SER A 169 -1.24 14.05 5.29
C SER A 169 -0.28 14.99 4.56
N LEU A 170 -0.77 16.17 4.16
CA LEU A 170 0.07 17.23 3.58
C LEU A 170 1.13 17.75 4.56
N ARG A 171 0.87 17.63 5.87
CA ARG A 171 1.79 18.10 6.92
C ARG A 171 3.05 17.24 6.99
N GLU A 172 2.92 15.93 6.76
CA GLU A 172 4.04 14.99 6.76
C GLU A 172 5.01 15.20 5.59
N VAL A 173 4.60 15.89 4.52
CA VAL A 173 5.48 16.16 3.36
C VAL A 173 6.79 16.84 3.76
N PHE A 174 6.73 17.70 4.78
CA PHE A 174 7.87 18.45 5.30
C PHE A 174 8.51 17.80 6.53
N SER A 175 8.02 16.64 6.99
CA SER A 175 8.62 15.93 8.11
C SER A 175 9.84 15.13 7.65
N ARG A 176 10.72 14.80 8.61
CA ARG A 176 11.94 14.03 8.34
C ARG A 176 11.65 12.53 8.13
N GLU A 177 10.58 12.05 8.72
CA GLU A 177 10.24 10.62 8.82
C GLU A 177 10.08 9.93 7.45
N PRO A 178 9.29 10.45 6.47
CA PRO A 178 9.17 9.82 5.15
C PRO A 178 10.50 9.66 4.41
N TRP A 179 11.40 10.62 4.58
CA TRP A 179 12.73 10.59 3.99
C TRP A 179 13.64 9.57 4.66
N GLN A 180 13.53 9.41 5.98
CA GLN A 180 14.25 8.37 6.72
C GLN A 180 13.75 6.97 6.31
N TRP A 181 12.44 6.78 6.25
CA TRP A 181 11.83 5.56 5.74
C TRP A 181 12.39 5.20 4.35
N LEU A 182 12.37 6.13 3.39
CA LEU A 182 12.79 5.83 2.03
C LEU A 182 14.30 5.54 1.90
N PHE A 183 15.16 6.35 2.55
CA PHE A 183 16.60 6.27 2.34
C PHE A 183 17.35 5.38 3.34
N HIS A 184 16.79 5.12 4.53
CA HIS A 184 17.43 4.27 5.54
C HIS A 184 16.75 2.89 5.58
N GLU A 185 15.44 2.85 5.75
CA GLU A 185 14.71 1.58 5.91
C GLU A 185 14.50 0.87 4.55
N ARG A 186 14.23 1.63 3.49
CA ARG A 186 13.92 1.12 2.14
C ARG A 186 15.06 1.23 1.14
N ARG A 187 16.30 1.45 1.59
CA ARG A 187 17.44 1.67 0.68
C ARG A 187 17.64 0.57 -0.36
N ALA A 188 17.52 -0.69 0.05
CA ALA A 188 17.67 -1.84 -0.86
C ALA A 188 16.52 -1.91 -1.88
N ASP A 189 15.29 -1.68 -1.42
CA ASP A 189 14.10 -1.68 -2.27
C ASP A 189 14.10 -0.51 -3.25
N LEU A 190 14.65 0.65 -2.85
CA LEU A 190 14.74 1.84 -3.68
C LEU A 190 15.61 1.61 -4.91
N ALA A 191 16.73 0.88 -4.77
CA ALA A 191 17.57 0.52 -5.92
C ALA A 191 16.82 -0.38 -6.91
N CYS A 192 16.01 -1.32 -6.38
CA CYS A 192 15.13 -2.14 -7.20
C CYS A 192 14.05 -1.29 -7.87
N TYR A 193 13.34 -0.44 -7.14
CA TYR A 193 12.30 0.45 -7.66
C TYR A 193 12.78 1.28 -8.85
N CYS A 194 13.94 1.92 -8.70
CA CYS A 194 14.57 2.71 -9.75
C CYS A 194 14.98 1.85 -10.96
N SER A 195 15.66 0.73 -10.73
CA SER A 195 16.14 -0.13 -11.81
C SER A 195 15.00 -0.80 -12.58
N GLN A 196 13.93 -1.22 -11.88
CA GLN A 196 12.74 -1.81 -12.47
C GLN A 196 11.88 -0.79 -13.22
N THR A 197 11.85 0.46 -12.78
CA THR A 197 11.17 1.53 -13.54
C THR A 197 11.88 1.77 -14.89
N ILE A 198 13.20 1.97 -14.86
CA ILE A 198 13.99 2.22 -16.08
C ILE A 198 13.99 0.98 -16.97
N GLY A 199 14.30 -0.18 -16.39
CA GLY A 199 14.34 -1.47 -17.07
C GLY A 199 12.99 -1.84 -17.66
N GLY A 200 11.90 -1.62 -16.94
CA GLY A 200 10.53 -1.86 -17.42
C GLY A 200 10.17 -1.00 -18.62
N ILE A 201 10.52 0.28 -18.63
CA ILE A 201 10.32 1.17 -19.80
C ILE A 201 11.15 0.69 -20.99
N VAL A 202 12.43 0.36 -20.78
CA VAL A 202 13.32 -0.12 -21.84
C VAL A 202 12.83 -1.46 -22.42
N LEU A 203 12.49 -2.42 -21.55
CA LEU A 203 11.96 -3.72 -21.97
C LEU A 203 10.64 -3.57 -22.72
N PHE A 204 9.78 -2.63 -22.31
CA PHE A 204 8.54 -2.35 -23.03
C PHE A 204 8.82 -1.86 -24.45
N LEU A 205 9.72 -0.88 -24.59
CA LEU A 205 10.11 -0.37 -25.91
C LEU A 205 10.72 -1.47 -26.79
N LEU A 206 11.57 -2.34 -26.23
CA LEU A 206 12.17 -3.45 -26.96
C LEU A 206 11.14 -4.52 -27.35
N THR A 207 10.26 -4.90 -26.44
CA THR A 207 9.24 -5.94 -26.65
C THR A 207 8.27 -5.55 -27.75
N PHE A 208 7.85 -4.28 -27.77
CA PHE A 208 6.91 -3.78 -28.76
C PHE A 208 7.58 -3.10 -29.96
N PHE A 209 8.92 -3.10 -30.04
CA PHE A 209 9.68 -2.41 -31.08
C PHE A 209 9.22 -2.78 -32.49
N VAL A 210 9.13 -4.09 -32.79
CA VAL A 210 8.74 -4.59 -34.12
C VAL A 210 7.33 -4.14 -34.49
N VAL A 211 6.40 -4.20 -33.53
CA VAL A 211 5.01 -3.78 -33.74
C VAL A 211 4.94 -2.27 -33.98
N ILE A 212 5.66 -1.48 -33.18
CA ILE A 212 5.74 -0.03 -33.28
C ILE A 212 6.31 0.39 -34.65
N VAL A 213 7.42 -0.22 -35.08
CA VAL A 213 8.04 0.07 -36.37
C VAL A 213 7.14 -0.34 -37.53
N ALA A 214 6.50 -1.51 -37.45
CA ALA A 214 5.57 -1.96 -38.49
C ALA A 214 4.37 -0.99 -38.64
N LEU A 215 3.78 -0.56 -37.51
CA LEU A 215 2.72 0.46 -37.51
C LEU A 215 3.22 1.79 -38.07
N GLN A 216 4.44 2.22 -37.72
CA GLN A 216 5.04 3.45 -38.24
C GLN A 216 5.19 3.42 -39.76
N ILE A 217 5.69 2.30 -40.31
CA ILE A 217 5.82 2.11 -41.76
C ILE A 217 4.44 2.16 -42.42
N LEU A 218 3.45 1.46 -41.84
CA LEU A 218 2.10 1.41 -42.36
C LEU A 218 1.44 2.80 -42.38
N VAL A 219 1.51 3.57 -41.29
CA VAL A 219 0.99 4.94 -41.22
C VAL A 219 1.73 5.87 -42.19
N SER A 220 3.05 5.74 -42.29
CA SER A 220 3.87 6.56 -43.19
C SER A 220 3.57 6.25 -44.67
N SER A 221 3.17 5.02 -45.00
CA SER A 221 2.77 4.62 -46.35
C SER A 221 1.46 5.29 -46.79
N VAL A 222 0.57 5.62 -45.84
CA VAL A 222 -0.67 6.37 -46.11
C VAL A 222 -0.38 7.86 -46.27
N SER A 223 0.43 8.44 -45.39
CA SER A 223 0.83 9.85 -45.47
C SER A 223 2.11 10.11 -44.69
N ILE A 224 3.07 10.76 -45.35
CA ILE A 224 4.33 11.18 -44.71
C ILE A 224 4.06 12.07 -43.48
N ARG A 225 3.08 12.98 -43.56
CA ARG A 225 2.71 13.85 -42.43
C ARG A 225 2.12 13.04 -41.27
N ALA A 226 1.23 12.10 -41.57
CA ALA A 226 0.68 11.20 -40.55
C ALA A 226 1.79 10.35 -39.91
N GLY A 227 2.75 9.88 -40.71
CA GLY A 227 3.94 9.20 -40.23
C GLY A 227 4.76 10.04 -39.25
N PHE A 228 5.00 11.33 -39.55
CA PHE A 228 5.71 12.23 -38.64
C PHE A 228 4.96 12.42 -37.30
N TYR A 229 3.64 12.64 -37.33
CA TYR A 229 2.85 12.78 -36.10
C TYR A 229 2.79 11.50 -35.28
N PHE A 230 2.67 10.35 -35.95
CA PHE A 230 2.69 9.05 -35.28
C PHE A 230 4.04 8.78 -34.61
N ASN A 231 5.15 9.11 -35.28
CA ASN A 231 6.48 9.00 -34.70
C ASN A 231 6.67 9.92 -33.48
N ALA A 232 6.16 11.15 -33.56
CA ALA A 232 6.14 12.05 -32.41
C ALA A 232 5.33 11.45 -31.24
N ALA A 233 4.12 10.94 -31.49
CA ALA A 233 3.30 10.29 -30.46
C ALA A 233 4.00 9.06 -29.83
N LEU A 234 4.68 8.25 -30.65
CA LEU A 234 5.47 7.11 -30.18
C LEU A 234 6.64 7.53 -29.28
N SER A 235 7.31 8.66 -29.57
CA SER A 235 8.37 9.18 -28.71
C SER A 235 7.88 9.61 -27.32
N TYR A 236 6.59 9.98 -27.20
CA TYR A 236 5.93 10.30 -25.94
C TYR A 236 5.33 9.08 -25.23
N LEU A 237 5.31 7.90 -25.87
CA LEU A 237 4.70 6.68 -25.32
C LEU A 237 5.25 6.32 -23.92
N PRO A 238 6.57 6.42 -23.62
CA PRO A 238 7.07 6.19 -22.27
C PRO A 238 6.50 7.16 -21.22
N PHE A 239 6.21 8.41 -21.61
CA PHE A 239 5.61 9.40 -20.72
C PHE A 239 4.10 9.16 -20.53
N ILE A 240 3.43 8.65 -21.56
CA ILE A 240 2.01 8.28 -21.50
C ILE A 240 1.80 7.04 -20.62
N LEU A 241 2.67 6.03 -20.75
CA LEU A 241 2.55 4.75 -20.04
C LEU A 241 3.30 4.72 -18.70
N GLY A 242 4.30 5.58 -18.54
CA GLY A 242 5.10 5.72 -17.33
C GLY A 242 4.27 5.81 -16.03
N PRO A 243 3.19 6.62 -15.97
CA PRO A 243 2.31 6.69 -14.81
C PRO A 243 1.75 5.34 -14.35
N ILE A 244 1.50 4.40 -15.27
CA ILE A 244 1.02 3.04 -14.92
C ILE A 244 2.11 2.29 -14.16
N LEU A 245 3.32 2.23 -14.74
CA LEU A 245 4.44 1.49 -14.18
C LEU A 245 4.90 2.11 -12.86
N VAL A 246 5.16 3.43 -12.87
CA VAL A 246 5.60 4.20 -11.71
C VAL A 246 4.58 4.13 -10.59
N GLY A 247 3.29 4.30 -10.91
CA GLY A 247 2.22 4.20 -9.92
C GLY A 247 2.19 2.83 -9.27
N ARG A 248 2.12 1.76 -10.06
CA ARG A 248 2.08 0.38 -9.52
C ARG A 248 3.31 0.04 -8.68
N LEU A 249 4.50 0.41 -9.15
CA LEU A 249 5.75 0.15 -8.42
C LEU A 249 5.85 0.97 -7.12
N SER A 250 5.36 2.22 -7.13
CA SER A 250 5.28 3.08 -5.94
C SER A 250 4.30 2.52 -4.92
N GLY A 251 3.13 2.07 -5.37
CA GLY A 251 2.12 1.45 -4.54
C GLY A 251 2.63 0.15 -3.91
N ALA A 252 3.23 -0.74 -4.71
CA ALA A 252 3.79 -2.00 -4.23
C ALA A 252 4.95 -1.83 -3.25
N LEU A 253 5.72 -0.73 -3.35
CA LEU A 253 6.79 -0.43 -2.41
C LEU A 253 6.25 -0.19 -0.99
N VAL A 254 5.05 0.39 -0.89
CA VAL A 254 4.34 0.63 0.38
C VAL A 254 3.50 -0.59 0.78
N ALA A 255 2.79 -1.21 -0.17
CA ALA A 255 1.94 -2.39 0.07
C ALA A 255 2.69 -3.59 0.65
N LYS A 256 4.00 -3.69 0.39
CA LYS A 256 4.87 -4.75 0.90
C LYS A 256 4.76 -4.90 2.41
N ASP A 257 4.51 -3.83 3.16
CA ASP A 257 4.36 -3.91 4.61
C ASP A 257 3.04 -4.56 5.03
N GLU A 258 1.97 -4.30 4.28
CA GLU A 258 0.68 -4.96 4.47
C GLU A 258 0.72 -6.43 4.00
N ILE A 259 1.35 -6.72 2.86
CA ILE A 259 1.43 -8.07 2.27
C ILE A 259 2.37 -8.97 3.07
N ALA A 260 3.55 -8.50 3.48
CA ALA A 260 4.46 -9.28 4.32
C ALA A 260 3.82 -9.63 5.68
N TRP A 261 2.96 -8.76 6.21
CA TRP A 261 2.18 -9.01 7.41
C TRP A 261 1.06 -10.04 7.18
N VAL A 262 0.40 -10.02 6.01
CA VAL A 262 -0.64 -11.00 5.61
C VAL A 262 -0.07 -12.39 5.26
N GLU A 263 1.11 -12.45 4.61
CA GLU A 263 1.80 -13.71 4.30
C GLU A 263 2.42 -14.35 5.55
N ALA A 264 2.94 -13.54 6.50
CA ALA A 264 3.40 -14.04 7.80
C ALA A 264 2.23 -14.55 8.67
N SER A 265 1.00 -14.12 8.42
CA SER A 265 -0.20 -14.50 9.18
C SER A 265 -1.06 -15.59 8.52
N SER A 266 -0.71 -16.07 7.31
CA SER A 266 -1.44 -17.13 6.60
C SER A 266 -0.81 -18.52 6.76
N PRO A 267 -1.59 -19.60 7.01
CA PRO A 267 -1.07 -20.96 7.09
C PRO A 267 -0.74 -21.49 5.69
N SER A 268 0.56 -21.47 5.36
CA SER A 268 1.13 -21.97 4.11
C SER A 268 0.74 -23.43 3.80
N LYS A 269 0.12 -23.65 2.62
CA LYS A 269 0.12 -24.95 1.93
C LYS A 269 1.41 -25.04 1.10
N GLY A 270 2.31 -25.96 1.45
CA GLY A 270 3.47 -26.30 0.62
C GLY A 270 3.11 -27.16 -0.62
N PRO A 271 4.10 -27.71 -1.37
CA PRO A 271 5.56 -27.62 -1.16
C PRO A 271 6.38 -27.24 -2.42
N HIS A 272 7.54 -26.59 -2.25
CA HIS A 272 8.77 -27.01 -2.95
C HIS A 272 10.07 -26.39 -2.38
N LYS A 273 10.99 -27.30 -2.05
CA LYS A 273 12.46 -27.23 -2.00
C LYS A 273 13.16 -26.21 -1.07
N SER A 274 13.53 -26.77 0.09
CA SER A 274 14.75 -26.61 0.88
C SER A 274 15.84 -25.67 0.34
N GLU A 275 16.08 -24.61 1.10
CA GLU A 275 17.41 -24.17 1.54
C GLU A 275 17.28 -23.62 2.98
N LYS A 276 18.24 -23.97 3.84
CA LYS A 276 18.16 -23.93 5.32
C LYS A 276 17.99 -22.49 5.88
N PRO A 277 17.07 -22.23 6.84
CA PRO A 277 17.02 -20.96 7.55
C PRO A 277 17.77 -21.03 8.89
N VAL A 278 18.51 -19.97 9.21
CA VAL A 278 18.98 -19.67 10.57
C VAL A 278 17.81 -18.99 11.30
N ASN A 279 17.12 -19.77 12.15
CA ASN A 279 16.13 -19.30 13.11
C ASN A 279 16.83 -18.57 14.27
N ALA A 280 16.35 -17.39 14.64
CA ALA A 280 16.25 -17.02 16.04
C ALA A 280 14.75 -17.06 16.40
N ARG A 281 14.21 -18.28 16.57
CA ARG A 281 12.87 -18.51 17.13
C ARG A 281 12.93 -18.30 18.65
N SER A 282 11.95 -17.61 19.20
CA SER A 282 11.74 -17.53 20.64
C SER A 282 11.48 -18.95 21.18
N VAL A 283 12.21 -19.36 22.21
CA VAL A 283 12.10 -20.70 22.84
C VAL A 283 10.66 -21.00 23.27
N TYR A 284 9.86 -19.97 23.58
CA TYR A 284 8.47 -20.12 24.00
C TYR A 284 7.49 -20.31 22.84
N GLU A 285 7.81 -19.91 21.61
CA GLU A 285 6.96 -20.23 20.46
C GLU A 285 6.94 -21.72 20.15
N ASP A 286 8.10 -22.37 20.25
CA ASP A 286 8.21 -23.81 20.11
C ASP A 286 7.53 -24.51 21.30
N LEU A 287 7.61 -23.94 22.52
CA LEU A 287 6.87 -24.44 23.69
C LEU A 287 5.36 -24.41 23.45
N ILE A 288 4.78 -23.27 23.03
CA ILE A 288 3.33 -23.11 22.80
C ILE A 288 2.77 -24.17 21.84
N ARG A 289 3.54 -24.58 20.84
CA ARG A 289 3.14 -25.63 19.88
C ARG A 289 3.09 -27.03 20.51
N THR A 290 3.88 -27.27 21.54
CA THR A 290 3.96 -28.57 22.23
C THR A 290 2.97 -28.71 23.39
N ILE A 291 2.47 -27.59 23.95
CA ILE A 291 1.52 -27.59 25.09
C ILE A 291 0.32 -28.53 24.90
N PRO A 292 -0.36 -28.61 23.74
CA PRO A 292 -1.51 -29.49 23.58
C PRO A 292 -1.20 -30.98 23.78
N GLN A 293 0.07 -31.37 23.68
CA GLN A 293 0.53 -32.75 23.82
C GLN A 293 1.12 -33.03 25.22
N MET A 294 1.23 -32.01 26.06
CA MET A 294 1.81 -32.14 27.40
C MET A 294 0.82 -32.74 28.38
N THR A 295 1.35 -33.57 29.28
CA THR A 295 0.63 -34.01 30.47
C THR A 295 0.44 -32.87 31.46
N LYS A 296 -0.48 -33.06 32.41
CA LYS A 296 -0.72 -32.08 33.47
C LYS A 296 0.54 -31.82 34.31
N GLU A 297 1.30 -32.88 34.65
CA GLU A 297 2.52 -32.72 35.45
C GLU A 297 3.62 -31.96 34.71
N GLU A 298 3.77 -32.18 33.40
CA GLU A 298 4.73 -31.45 32.55
C GLU A 298 4.36 -29.97 32.43
N ALA A 299 3.06 -29.66 32.27
CA ALA A 299 2.58 -28.29 32.22
C ALA A 299 2.86 -27.55 33.54
N GLU A 300 2.64 -28.20 34.69
CA GLU A 300 2.95 -27.64 36.01
C GLU A 300 4.45 -27.39 36.21
N ALA A 301 5.31 -28.27 35.71
CA ALA A 301 6.76 -28.08 35.77
C ALA A 301 7.21 -26.85 34.99
N HIS A 302 6.68 -26.65 33.77
CA HIS A 302 6.98 -25.47 32.96
C HIS A 302 6.42 -24.17 33.56
N ILE A 303 5.25 -24.20 34.22
CA ILE A 303 4.73 -23.03 34.95
C ILE A 303 5.70 -22.59 36.04
N ARG A 304 6.28 -23.52 36.81
CA ARG A 304 7.24 -23.19 37.88
C ARG A 304 8.52 -22.59 37.31
N GLN A 305 9.01 -23.11 36.19
CA GLN A 305 10.20 -22.61 35.51
C GLN A 305 9.99 -21.18 35.02
N ILE A 306 8.91 -20.91 34.28
CA ILE A 306 8.65 -19.59 33.69
C ILE A 306 8.40 -18.53 34.77
N LYS A 307 7.77 -18.89 35.89
CA LYS A 307 7.58 -17.97 37.03
C LYS A 307 8.88 -17.52 37.70
N SER A 308 9.97 -18.26 37.53
CA SER A 308 11.27 -17.93 38.13
C SER A 308 12.10 -16.95 37.30
N GLU A 309 11.64 -16.61 36.10
CA GLU A 309 12.31 -15.72 35.14
C GLU A 309 11.61 -14.35 35.06
N GLU A 310 12.29 -13.32 34.52
CA GLU A 310 11.69 -12.00 34.29
C GLU A 310 10.57 -12.08 33.25
N ALA A 311 9.40 -11.51 33.56
CA ALA A 311 8.19 -11.64 32.76
C ALA A 311 8.29 -10.93 31.40
N THR A 312 8.33 -11.72 30.33
CA THR A 312 8.20 -11.26 28.94
C THR A 312 6.81 -11.58 28.36
N THR A 313 6.41 -10.87 27.31
CA THR A 313 5.11 -11.07 26.64
C THR A 313 4.95 -12.49 26.09
N ASP A 314 6.03 -13.09 25.57
CA ASP A 314 6.05 -14.49 25.10
C ASP A 314 5.81 -15.51 26.22
N GLN A 315 6.40 -15.27 27.40
CA GLN A 315 6.17 -16.08 28.58
C GLN A 315 4.74 -15.92 29.11
N GLY A 316 4.18 -14.70 29.07
CA GLY A 316 2.78 -14.46 29.44
C GLY A 316 1.80 -15.24 28.56
N LEU A 317 2.05 -15.24 27.24
CA LEU A 317 1.31 -16.08 26.29
C LEU A 317 1.44 -17.57 26.65
N ALA A 318 2.66 -18.08 26.82
CA ALA A 318 2.89 -19.49 27.16
C ALA A 318 2.22 -19.89 28.48
N LEU A 319 2.31 -19.05 29.51
CA LEU A 319 1.67 -19.29 30.82
C LEU A 319 0.17 -19.43 30.69
N SER A 320 -0.50 -18.59 29.89
CA SER A 320 -1.96 -18.67 29.72
C SER A 320 -2.41 -20.04 29.18
N TYR A 321 -1.69 -20.59 28.20
CA TYR A 321 -1.95 -21.92 27.65
C TYR A 321 -1.57 -23.04 28.63
N LEU A 322 -0.44 -22.92 29.33
CA LEU A 322 0.01 -23.90 30.31
C LEU A 322 -0.96 -24.02 31.49
N TYR A 323 -1.49 -22.92 32.02
CA TYR A 323 -2.49 -22.97 33.09
C TYR A 323 -3.79 -23.64 32.63
N SER A 324 -4.20 -23.38 31.39
CA SER A 324 -5.36 -24.06 30.81
C SER A 324 -5.13 -25.58 30.72
N GLN A 325 -3.96 -26.00 30.24
CA GLN A 325 -3.58 -27.41 30.13
C GLN A 325 -3.43 -28.09 31.50
N ALA A 326 -2.93 -27.37 32.50
CA ALA A 326 -2.78 -27.84 33.87
C ALA A 326 -4.12 -27.92 34.64
N GLY A 327 -5.22 -27.43 34.07
CA GLY A 327 -6.55 -27.47 34.68
C GLY A 327 -6.80 -26.37 35.71
N TYR A 328 -6.14 -25.22 35.56
CA TYR A 328 -6.30 -24.01 36.39
C TYR A 328 -6.99 -22.91 35.57
N PRO A 329 -8.33 -22.97 35.39
CA PRO A 329 -9.03 -22.11 34.42
C PRO A 329 -9.07 -20.62 34.83
N GLU A 330 -9.18 -20.32 36.12
CA GLU A 330 -9.25 -18.93 36.60
C GLU A 330 -7.90 -18.22 36.42
N GLU A 331 -6.81 -18.89 36.76
CA GLU A 331 -5.44 -18.41 36.56
C GLU A 331 -5.10 -18.28 35.07
N ALA A 332 -5.58 -19.21 34.24
CA ALA A 332 -5.42 -19.14 32.79
C ALA A 332 -6.07 -17.88 32.21
N ILE A 333 -7.30 -17.56 32.64
CA ILE A 333 -8.02 -16.36 32.20
C ILE A 333 -7.33 -15.08 32.67
N GLN A 334 -6.87 -15.05 33.92
CA GLN A 334 -6.15 -13.88 34.45
C GLN A 334 -4.85 -13.61 33.69
N GLN A 335 -4.09 -14.66 33.36
CA GLN A 335 -2.89 -14.54 32.54
C GLN A 335 -3.20 -14.19 31.10
N ALA A 336 -4.24 -14.78 30.51
CA ALA A 336 -4.70 -14.45 29.17
C ALA A 336 -5.07 -12.97 29.04
N LYS A 337 -5.73 -12.39 30.06
CA LYS A 337 -6.01 -10.96 30.10
C LYS A 337 -4.73 -10.12 30.04
N LEU A 338 -3.77 -10.39 30.91
CA LEU A 338 -2.51 -9.62 30.96
C LEU A 338 -1.72 -9.76 29.66
N ALA A 339 -1.60 -10.98 29.14
CA ALA A 339 -0.91 -11.25 27.90
C ALA A 339 -1.61 -10.60 26.70
N LEU A 340 -2.95 -10.58 26.65
CA LEU A 340 -3.70 -9.87 25.62
C LEU A 340 -3.42 -8.36 25.65
N GLN A 341 -3.43 -7.75 26.82
CA GLN A 341 -3.17 -6.32 26.96
C GLN A 341 -1.74 -5.96 26.54
N GLN A 342 -0.76 -6.79 26.91
CA GLN A 342 0.62 -6.62 26.47
C GLN A 342 0.77 -6.81 24.95
N CYS A 343 0.15 -7.85 24.37
CA CYS A 343 0.18 -8.08 22.93
C CYS A 343 -0.44 -6.90 22.16
N LEU A 344 -1.55 -6.33 22.65
CA LEU A 344 -2.21 -5.18 22.02
C LEU A 344 -1.45 -3.85 22.23
N ALA A 345 -0.60 -3.77 23.26
CA ALA A 345 0.29 -2.62 23.49
C ALA A 345 1.56 -2.69 22.62
N GLU A 346 2.08 -3.89 22.36
CA GLU A 346 3.25 -4.16 21.51
C GLU A 346 2.88 -4.37 20.03
N ASP A 347 1.64 -4.08 19.63
CA ASP A 347 1.10 -4.28 18.26
C ASP A 347 1.24 -5.72 17.71
N ARG A 348 1.29 -6.71 18.61
CA ARG A 348 1.32 -8.15 18.32
C ARG A 348 -0.10 -8.71 18.10
N GLY A 349 -0.76 -8.18 17.08
CA GLY A 349 -2.17 -8.46 16.78
C GLY A 349 -2.48 -9.94 16.47
N THR A 350 -1.54 -10.68 15.88
CA THR A 350 -1.79 -12.08 15.48
C THR A 350 -1.85 -13.03 16.68
N GLU A 351 -0.97 -12.80 17.65
CA GLU A 351 -0.90 -13.55 18.90
C GLU A 351 -2.07 -13.20 19.80
N ALA A 352 -2.46 -11.92 19.84
CA ALA A 352 -3.66 -11.47 20.53
C ALA A 352 -4.92 -12.17 19.98
N VAL A 353 -5.06 -12.26 18.65
CA VAL A 353 -6.20 -12.97 18.03
C VAL A 353 -6.19 -14.46 18.36
N LYS A 354 -5.04 -15.14 18.28
CA LYS A 354 -4.93 -16.56 18.63
C LYS A 354 -5.32 -16.81 20.08
N LEU A 355 -4.79 -16.01 21.00
CA LEU A 355 -5.08 -16.11 22.42
C LEU A 355 -6.56 -15.84 22.71
N PHE A 356 -7.13 -14.79 22.13
CA PHE A 356 -8.56 -14.48 22.27
C PHE A 356 -9.47 -15.60 21.77
N ARG A 357 -9.14 -16.21 20.61
CA ARG A 357 -9.92 -17.33 20.05
C ARG A 357 -9.77 -18.61 20.86
N PHE A 358 -8.61 -18.84 21.48
CA PHE A 358 -8.43 -19.97 22.40
C PHE A 358 -9.38 -19.85 23.60
N PHE A 359 -9.47 -18.67 24.20
CA PHE A 359 -10.41 -18.38 25.30
C PHE A 359 -11.81 -17.99 24.81
N SER A 360 -12.24 -18.52 23.65
CA SER A 360 -13.48 -18.06 23.00
C SER A 360 -14.77 -18.32 23.79
N LYS A 361 -14.77 -19.32 24.68
CA LYS A 361 -15.90 -19.64 25.56
C LYS A 361 -15.99 -18.68 26.76
N ASP A 362 -14.87 -18.08 27.14
CA ASP A 362 -14.73 -17.23 28.32
C ASP A 362 -14.43 -15.76 27.94
N LYS A 363 -14.72 -15.35 26.69
CA LYS A 363 -14.43 -13.99 26.17
C LYS A 363 -14.93 -12.86 27.06
N SER A 364 -16.10 -13.03 27.68
CA SER A 364 -16.67 -12.03 28.60
C SER A 364 -15.89 -11.89 29.91
N LYS A 365 -15.17 -12.94 30.34
CA LYS A 365 -14.36 -12.95 31.57
C LYS A 365 -12.98 -12.33 31.39
N LEU A 366 -12.50 -12.17 30.16
CA LEU A 366 -11.22 -11.53 29.86
C LEU A 366 -11.20 -10.05 30.29
N GLY A 367 -12.36 -9.40 30.45
CA GLY A 367 -12.47 -8.07 31.05
C GLY A 367 -11.63 -7.00 30.36
N LEU A 368 -11.62 -7.03 29.02
CA LEU A 368 -10.93 -6.07 28.16
C LEU A 368 -11.65 -4.70 28.21
N ASN A 369 -10.87 -3.62 28.22
CA ASN A 369 -11.42 -2.27 28.15
C ASN A 369 -11.88 -1.95 26.71
N ASP A 370 -12.57 -0.83 26.53
CA ASP A 370 -13.13 -0.40 25.26
C ASP A 370 -12.06 -0.15 24.18
N HIS A 371 -10.87 0.33 24.56
CA HIS A 371 -9.73 0.55 23.65
C HIS A 371 -9.10 -0.76 23.17
N ASP A 372 -8.90 -1.72 24.07
CA ASP A 372 -8.40 -3.06 23.80
C ASP A 372 -9.38 -3.80 22.88
N LEU A 373 -10.69 -3.65 23.11
CA LEU A 373 -11.74 -4.22 22.26
C LEU A 373 -11.76 -3.61 20.86
N ASP A 374 -11.53 -2.31 20.72
CA ASP A 374 -11.45 -1.63 19.42
C ASP A 374 -10.24 -2.13 18.61
N LYS A 375 -9.05 -2.14 19.23
CA LYS A 375 -7.82 -2.69 18.63
C LYS A 375 -7.98 -4.15 18.25
N LEU A 376 -8.49 -4.99 19.16
CA LEU A 376 -8.70 -6.41 18.90
C LEU A 376 -9.75 -6.64 17.80
N GLY A 377 -10.82 -5.84 17.78
CA GLY A 377 -11.84 -5.87 16.74
C GLY A 377 -11.26 -5.58 15.35
N ALA A 378 -10.36 -4.59 15.24
CA ALA A 378 -9.67 -4.28 13.99
C ALA A 378 -8.79 -5.46 13.54
N GLN A 379 -8.01 -6.05 14.45
CA GLN A 379 -7.16 -7.20 14.16
C GLN A 379 -7.96 -8.45 13.74
N LEU A 380 -9.10 -8.71 14.39
CA LEU A 380 -10.02 -9.79 14.02
C LEU A 380 -10.66 -9.55 12.66
N SER A 381 -11.03 -8.30 12.35
CA SER A 381 -11.58 -7.93 11.04
C SER A 381 -10.56 -8.16 9.92
N LEU A 382 -9.29 -7.80 10.12
CA LEU A 382 -8.21 -8.02 9.15
C LEU A 382 -7.99 -9.52 8.88
N GLN A 383 -8.19 -10.38 9.88
CA GLN A 383 -8.05 -11.84 9.75
C GLN A 383 -9.36 -12.55 9.35
N ASN A 384 -10.35 -11.81 8.85
CA ASN A 384 -11.66 -12.33 8.41
C ASN A 384 -12.46 -13.07 9.50
N HIS A 385 -12.18 -12.78 10.77
CA HIS A 385 -12.93 -13.30 11.92
C HIS A 385 -14.09 -12.35 12.28
N TYR A 386 -14.97 -12.11 11.31
CA TYR A 386 -15.97 -11.04 11.39
C TYR A 386 -16.97 -11.19 12.55
N GLN A 387 -17.36 -12.41 12.92
CA GLN A 387 -18.26 -12.63 14.06
C GLN A 387 -17.61 -12.23 15.40
N ASP A 388 -16.34 -12.56 15.56
CA ASP A 388 -15.57 -12.21 16.74
C ASP A 388 -15.28 -10.70 16.78
N ALA A 389 -14.96 -10.11 15.62
CA ALA A 389 -14.81 -8.66 15.46
C ALA A 389 -16.12 -7.91 15.81
N ALA A 390 -17.26 -8.41 15.34
CA ALA A 390 -18.57 -7.86 15.68
C ALA A 390 -18.81 -7.91 17.19
N TRP A 391 -18.48 -9.02 17.86
CA TRP A 391 -18.59 -9.10 19.32
C TRP A 391 -17.72 -8.05 20.05
N CYS A 392 -16.49 -7.83 19.56
CA CYS A 392 -15.59 -6.81 20.12
C CYS A 392 -16.17 -5.40 19.97
N TYR A 393 -16.59 -5.01 18.76
CA TYR A 393 -17.18 -3.69 18.52
C TYR A 393 -18.50 -3.50 19.27
N PHE A 394 -19.33 -4.54 19.37
CA PHE A 394 -20.55 -4.51 20.16
C PHE A 394 -20.27 -4.27 21.65
N SER A 395 -19.29 -4.99 22.19
CA SER A 395 -18.89 -4.85 23.60
C SER A 395 -18.28 -3.48 23.89
N ALA A 396 -17.46 -2.95 22.97
CA ALA A 396 -16.92 -1.59 23.06
C ALA A 396 -18.02 -0.52 22.97
N ALA A 397 -19.00 -0.69 22.07
CA ALA A 397 -20.14 0.23 21.93
C ALA A 397 -21.00 0.31 23.19
N LYS A 398 -21.08 -0.75 23.99
CA LYS A 398 -21.80 -0.73 25.28
C LYS A 398 -21.06 0.03 26.38
N GLN A 399 -19.73 0.16 26.27
CA GLN A 399 -18.90 0.84 27.26
C GLN A 399 -18.71 2.34 26.94
N ARG A 400 -18.86 2.73 25.67
CA ARG A 400 -18.68 4.12 25.18
C ARG A 400 -20.00 4.90 25.14
N GLN A 401 -19.89 6.23 25.08
CA GLN A 401 -21.01 7.16 24.88
C GLN A 401 -20.71 8.17 23.75
N GLY A 402 -21.76 8.81 23.21
CA GLY A 402 -21.63 9.87 22.21
C GLY A 402 -21.04 9.41 20.88
N GLU A 403 -20.15 10.22 20.30
CA GLU A 403 -19.55 9.93 18.98
C GLU A 403 -18.72 8.63 18.96
N ALA A 404 -18.02 8.34 20.05
CA ALA A 404 -17.21 7.14 20.17
C ALA A 404 -18.06 5.85 20.18
N GLN A 405 -19.27 5.91 20.75
CA GLN A 405 -20.24 4.83 20.67
C GLN A 405 -20.77 4.65 19.24
N LEU A 406 -21.09 5.75 18.56
CA LEU A 406 -21.58 5.71 17.18
C LEU A 406 -20.54 5.12 16.23
N LEU A 407 -19.25 5.42 16.41
CA LEU A 407 -18.16 4.82 15.63
C LEU A 407 -18.12 3.29 15.80
N MET A 408 -18.23 2.79 17.03
CA MET A 408 -18.25 1.34 17.29
C MET A 408 -19.49 0.68 16.71
N GLN A 409 -20.64 1.35 16.75
CA GLN A 409 -21.87 0.88 16.10
C GLN A 409 -21.72 0.78 14.57
N LYS A 410 -21.06 1.74 13.93
CA LYS A 410 -20.74 1.67 12.49
C LYS A 410 -19.82 0.50 12.16
N ASN A 411 -18.77 0.31 12.95
CA ASN A 411 -17.84 -0.82 12.76
C ASN A 411 -18.54 -2.17 12.97
N TYR A 412 -19.43 -2.27 13.96
CA TYR A 412 -20.28 -3.45 14.17
C TYR A 412 -21.15 -3.76 12.93
N LEU A 413 -21.87 -2.76 12.41
CA LEU A 413 -22.75 -2.96 11.26
C LEU A 413 -21.96 -3.30 9.99
N ARG A 414 -20.76 -2.72 9.82
CA ARG A 414 -19.83 -3.11 8.75
C ARG A 414 -19.44 -4.59 8.84
N MET A 415 -19.22 -5.13 10.05
CA MET A 415 -18.95 -6.56 10.22
C MET A 415 -20.17 -7.41 9.84
N CYS A 416 -21.39 -6.95 10.13
CA CYS A 416 -22.61 -7.63 9.71
C CYS A 416 -22.71 -7.73 8.18
N ASP A 417 -22.39 -6.64 7.48
CA ASP A 417 -22.36 -6.63 6.01
C ASP A 417 -21.30 -7.57 5.44
N LEU A 418 -20.10 -7.61 6.02
CA LEU A 418 -19.04 -8.55 5.60
C LEU A 418 -19.44 -10.02 5.84
N ILE A 419 -20.13 -10.33 6.94
CA ILE A 419 -20.68 -11.66 7.21
C ILE A 419 -21.74 -12.02 6.16
N ARG A 420 -22.62 -11.08 5.80
CA ARG A 420 -23.64 -11.29 4.76
C ARG A 420 -23.00 -11.53 3.39
N GLN A 421 -22.01 -10.73 3.01
CA GLN A 421 -21.28 -10.85 1.74
C GLN A 421 -20.48 -12.16 1.62
N SER A 422 -20.01 -12.71 2.75
CA SER A 422 -19.34 -14.01 2.80
C SER A 422 -20.30 -15.22 2.80
N GLY A 423 -21.60 -14.99 2.60
CA GLY A 423 -22.63 -16.03 2.50
C GLY A 423 -23.30 -16.39 3.84
N GLY A 424 -22.96 -15.70 4.93
CA GLY A 424 -23.52 -15.90 6.27
C GLY A 424 -24.80 -15.09 6.55
N ALA A 425 -25.76 -15.06 5.62
CA ALA A 425 -26.93 -14.18 5.70
C ALA A 425 -27.73 -14.33 7.02
N GLU A 426 -28.00 -15.55 7.46
CA GLU A 426 -28.71 -15.81 8.73
C GLU A 426 -27.93 -15.31 9.96
N ALA A 427 -26.61 -15.48 9.97
CA ALA A 427 -25.76 -14.99 11.05
C ALA A 427 -25.74 -13.45 11.09
N ALA A 428 -25.65 -12.80 9.92
CA ALA A 428 -25.75 -11.35 9.81
C ALA A 428 -27.11 -10.83 10.29
N LYS A 429 -28.21 -11.49 9.90
CA LYS A 429 -29.57 -11.15 10.36
C LYS A 429 -29.70 -11.23 11.88
N GLY A 430 -29.16 -12.29 12.50
CA GLY A 430 -29.09 -12.41 13.95
C GLY A 430 -28.35 -11.26 14.62
N LEU A 431 -27.26 -10.78 14.00
CA LEU A 431 -26.49 -9.63 14.50
C LEU A 431 -27.21 -8.29 14.31
N TYR A 432 -27.94 -8.08 13.22
CA TYR A 432 -28.79 -6.89 13.06
C TYR A 432 -29.93 -6.86 14.09
N ILE A 433 -30.58 -8.00 14.35
CA ILE A 433 -31.60 -8.11 15.42
C ILE A 433 -31.00 -7.78 16.78
N LEU A 434 -29.79 -8.28 17.07
CA LEU A 434 -29.09 -7.97 18.32
C LEU A 434 -28.78 -6.47 18.43
N PHE A 435 -28.39 -5.82 17.33
CA PHE A 435 -28.16 -4.37 17.29
C PHE A 435 -29.42 -3.58 17.63
N CYS A 436 -30.52 -3.84 16.93
CA CYS A 436 -31.81 -3.16 17.15
C CYS A 436 -32.30 -3.33 18.60
N ARG A 437 -32.08 -4.51 19.20
CA ARG A 437 -32.45 -4.76 20.59
C ARG A 437 -31.65 -3.94 21.61
N HIS A 438 -30.37 -3.70 21.35
CA HIS A 438 -29.47 -3.05 22.30
C HIS A 438 -29.26 -1.56 22.07
N PHE A 439 -29.54 -1.06 20.87
CA PHE A 439 -29.38 0.34 20.50
C PHE A 439 -30.64 0.90 19.81
N PRO A 440 -31.83 0.88 20.48
CA PRO A 440 -33.09 1.34 19.87
C PRO A 440 -33.09 2.84 19.55
N GLU A 441 -32.27 3.63 20.25
CA GLU A 441 -32.16 5.08 20.06
C GLU A 441 -31.02 5.48 19.09
N SER A 442 -30.32 4.51 18.49
CA SER A 442 -29.24 4.80 17.55
C SER A 442 -29.78 5.40 16.26
N SER A 443 -29.06 6.39 15.71
CA SER A 443 -29.33 6.93 14.37
C SER A 443 -29.15 5.89 13.24
N LEU A 444 -28.57 4.72 13.54
CA LEU A 444 -28.38 3.61 12.61
C LEU A 444 -29.47 2.53 12.74
N PHE A 445 -30.47 2.74 13.60
CA PHE A 445 -31.52 1.76 13.87
C PHE A 445 -32.34 1.41 12.62
N GLU A 446 -32.83 2.41 11.89
CA GLU A 446 -33.63 2.21 10.66
C GLU A 446 -32.84 1.47 9.59
N PHE A 447 -31.54 1.78 9.46
CA PHE A 447 -30.65 1.06 8.57
C PHE A 447 -30.55 -0.42 8.96
N ALA A 448 -30.25 -0.72 10.23
CA ALA A 448 -30.16 -2.10 10.70
C ALA A 448 -31.48 -2.86 10.54
N GLN A 449 -32.62 -2.20 10.76
CA GLN A 449 -33.94 -2.79 10.57
C GLN A 449 -34.20 -3.14 9.10
N SER A 450 -33.86 -2.26 8.16
CA SER A 450 -34.02 -2.54 6.73
C SER A 450 -33.25 -3.78 6.25
N GLN A 451 -32.08 -4.04 6.85
CA GLN A 451 -31.24 -5.20 6.52
C GLN A 451 -31.78 -6.53 7.08
N ILE A 452 -32.75 -6.50 8.01
CA ILE A 452 -33.41 -7.70 8.54
C ILE A 452 -34.51 -8.19 7.58
N GLU A 453 -35.13 -7.24 6.87
CA GLU A 453 -36.27 -7.46 5.97
C GLU A 453 -35.83 -7.86 4.55
N SER A 454 -34.63 -7.45 4.12
CA SER A 454 -33.98 -7.88 2.88
C SER A 454 -33.38 -9.28 2.99
#